data_AF-A0A6D2K4P2-F1
#
_entry.id   AF-A0A6D2K4P2-F1
#
_cell.length_a   1.000
_cell.length_b   1.000
_cell.length_c   1.000
_cell.angle_alpha   90.00
_cell.angle_beta   90.00
_cell.angle_gamma   90.00
#
_symmetry.space_group_name_H-M   'P 1'
#
loop_
_entity.id
_entity.type
_entity.pdbx_description
1 polymer ?
#
loop_
_entity_poly.entity_id
_entity_poly.type
_entity_poly.pdbx_seq_one_letter_code
_entity_poly.pdbx_strand_id
1 'polypeptide(L)'
;MAAAAARPLVSVQGLDGDMSTDQSFTVVLPDVMTAPIRPDVVSFVHAQISNNSRQPYAVSKKAGHQTSAESWGTGRAVSRIPRVPGGGTHRAGQAPCF
;
A
#
# COMPACT_ATOMS: atom_id res chain seq x y z
N MET A 1 -9.75 -30.25 -17.28
CA MET A 1 -9.95 -31.69 -16.97
C MET A 1 -9.90 -31.83 -15.47
N ALA A 2 -11.04 -32.13 -14.83
CA ALA A 2 -11.08 -32.45 -13.41
C ALA A 2 -10.47 -33.84 -13.21
N ALA A 3 -9.30 -33.90 -12.57
CA ALA A 3 -8.70 -35.17 -12.18
C ALA A 3 -9.53 -35.76 -11.02
N ALA A 4 -9.74 -37.08 -11.06
CA ALA A 4 -10.51 -37.79 -10.04
C ALA A 4 -10.01 -37.46 -8.63
N ALA A 5 -10.94 -37.09 -7.73
CA ALA A 5 -10.64 -36.73 -6.35
C ALA A 5 -10.13 -37.95 -5.58
N ALA A 6 -8.81 -38.16 -5.57
CA ALA A 6 -8.19 -38.99 -4.57
C ALA A 6 -8.53 -38.37 -3.21
N ARG A 7 -9.05 -39.18 -2.28
CA ARG A 7 -9.28 -38.80 -0.87
C ARG A 7 -8.14 -39.36 -0.03
N PRO A 8 -6.92 -38.81 -0.11
CA PRO A 8 -5.81 -39.32 0.67
C PRO A 8 -6.07 -39.09 2.15
N LEU A 9 -5.57 -40.00 2.98
CA LEU A 9 -5.56 -39.88 4.42
C LEU A 9 -4.25 -39.21 4.86
N VAL A 10 -4.35 -38.27 5.79
CA VAL A 10 -3.23 -37.57 6.42
C VAL A 10 -3.05 -38.10 7.83
N SER A 11 -1.83 -38.48 8.21
CA SER A 11 -1.50 -38.93 9.56
C SER A 11 -1.30 -37.75 10.51
N VAL A 12 -1.93 -37.82 11.69
CA VAL A 12 -1.72 -36.83 12.76
C VAL A 12 -0.51 -37.25 13.57
N GLN A 13 0.49 -36.37 13.66
CA GLN A 13 1.69 -36.60 14.46
C GLN A 13 1.56 -35.92 15.83
N GLY A 14 1.94 -36.63 16.89
CA GLY A 14 2.09 -36.07 18.23
C GLY A 14 3.32 -35.17 18.32
N LEU A 15 3.27 -34.16 19.21
CA LEU A 15 4.32 -33.13 19.32
C LEU A 15 5.56 -33.61 20.09
N ASP A 16 5.41 -34.61 20.98
CA ASP A 16 6.42 -35.02 21.95
C ASP A 16 7.33 -36.18 21.50
N GLY A 17 7.73 -36.20 20.22
CA GLY A 17 8.88 -36.97 19.71
C GLY A 17 8.85 -38.51 19.82
N ASP A 18 7.97 -39.09 20.61
CA ASP A 18 7.81 -40.52 20.81
C ASP A 18 6.66 -40.96 19.90
N MET A 19 7.01 -41.61 18.80
CA MET A 19 6.05 -42.14 17.84
C MET A 19 5.10 -43.10 18.58
N SER A 20 3.87 -42.64 18.86
CA SER A 20 2.81 -43.51 19.37
C SER A 20 2.49 -44.53 18.28
N THR A 21 3.19 -45.65 18.32
CA THR A 21 3.19 -46.68 17.27
C THR A 21 1.83 -47.40 17.20
N ASP A 22 0.96 -47.20 18.20
CA ASP A 22 -0.33 -47.90 18.32
C ASP A 22 -1.58 -47.06 18.01
N GLN A 23 -1.51 -45.73 17.89
CA GLN A 23 -2.67 -44.88 17.52
C GLN A 23 -2.32 -43.85 16.45
N SER A 24 -2.12 -44.31 15.22
CA SER A 24 -2.05 -43.44 14.05
C SER A 24 -3.44 -42.91 13.69
N PHE A 25 -3.87 -41.85 14.39
CA PHE A 25 -5.10 -41.15 14.04
C PHE A 25 -4.94 -40.53 12.64
N THR A 26 -5.78 -40.94 11.70
CA THR A 26 -5.75 -40.45 10.32
C THR A 26 -7.00 -39.63 10.02
N VAL A 27 -6.80 -38.50 9.36
CA VAL A 27 -7.88 -37.58 8.96
C VAL A 27 -7.92 -37.50 7.45
N VAL A 28 -9.13 -37.38 6.89
CA VAL A 28 -9.32 -37.19 5.45
C VAL A 28 -8.76 -35.83 5.04
N LEU A 29 -7.98 -35.78 3.96
CA LEU A 29 -7.50 -34.52 3.40
C LEU A 29 -8.70 -33.63 3.01
N PRO A 30 -8.79 -32.39 3.52
CA PRO A 30 -9.83 -31.46 3.12
C PRO A 30 -9.76 -31.12 1.63
N ASP A 31 -10.93 -31.00 1.00
CA ASP A 31 -11.04 -30.74 -0.46
C ASP A 31 -10.34 -29.43 -0.89
N VAL A 32 -10.22 -28.45 0.00
CA VAL A 32 -9.51 -27.19 -0.29
C VAL A 32 -8.02 -27.40 -0.60
N MET A 33 -7.39 -28.47 -0.11
CA MET A 33 -5.97 -28.74 -0.34
C MET A 33 -5.68 -29.34 -1.72
N THR A 34 -6.70 -29.81 -2.46
CA THR A 34 -6.57 -30.29 -3.84
C THR A 34 -6.95 -29.22 -4.88
N ALA A 35 -7.42 -28.06 -4.42
CA ALA A 35 -7.80 -26.95 -5.28
C ALA A 35 -6.61 -26.47 -6.15
N PRO A 36 -6.85 -26.07 -7.41
CA PRO A 36 -5.80 -25.59 -8.29
C PRO A 36 -5.19 -24.30 -7.74
N ILE A 37 -3.86 -24.30 -7.59
CA ILE A 37 -3.14 -23.12 -7.10
C ILE A 37 -3.06 -22.08 -8.22
N ARG A 38 -3.70 -20.93 -8.01
CA ARG A 38 -3.73 -19.78 -8.92
C ARG A 38 -2.93 -18.61 -8.35
N PRO A 39 -1.61 -18.50 -8.65
CA PRO A 39 -0.77 -17.45 -8.09
C PRO A 39 -1.20 -16.05 -8.56
N ASP A 40 -1.76 -15.95 -9.77
CA ASP A 40 -2.33 -14.72 -10.33
C ASP A 40 -3.45 -14.15 -9.43
N VAL A 41 -4.38 -14.99 -8.99
CA VAL A 41 -5.50 -14.58 -8.15
C VAL A 41 -5.04 -14.22 -6.75
N VAL A 42 -4.12 -15.01 -6.18
CA VAL A 42 -3.56 -14.75 -4.84
C VAL A 42 -2.85 -13.40 -4.83
N SER A 43 -1.98 -13.14 -5.80
CA SER A 43 -1.27 -11.86 -5.90
C SER A 43 -2.22 -10.69 -6.12
N PHE A 44 -3.24 -10.85 -6.97
CA PHE A 44 -4.23 -9.80 -7.23
C PHE A 44 -5.01 -9.43 -5.96
N VAL A 45 -5.60 -10.43 -5.28
CA VAL A 45 -6.40 -10.20 -4.08
C VAL A 45 -5.55 -9.65 -2.94
N HIS A 46 -4.32 -10.17 -2.77
CA HIS A 46 -3.39 -9.68 -1.75
C HIS A 46 -3.08 -8.19 -1.95
N ALA A 47 -2.82 -7.75 -3.20
CA ALA A 47 -2.58 -6.34 -3.49
C ALA A 47 -3.79 -5.46 -3.16
N GLN A 48 -5.01 -5.91 -3.46
CA GLN A 48 -6.23 -5.16 -3.14
C GLN A 48 -6.46 -5.04 -1.62
N ILE A 49 -6.28 -6.14 -0.89
CA ILE A 49 -6.40 -6.13 0.58
C ILE A 49 -5.34 -5.21 1.21
N SER A 50 -4.11 -5.25 0.69
CA SER A 50 -3.01 -4.38 1.13
C SER A 50 -3.29 -2.89 0.89
N ASN A 51 -4.05 -2.55 -0.17
CA ASN A 51 -4.42 -1.16 -0.43
C ASN A 51 -5.47 -0.64 0.55
N ASN A 52 -6.37 -1.50 1.03
CA ASN A 52 -7.47 -1.11 1.92
C ASN A 52 -7.03 -0.75 3.34
N SER A 53 -5.87 -1.24 3.81
CA SER A 53 -5.34 -0.92 5.14
C SER A 53 -4.61 0.43 5.21
N ARG A 54 -4.39 1.08 4.06
CA ARG A 54 -3.64 2.34 4.00
C ARG A 54 -4.52 3.50 4.46
N GLN A 55 -3.94 4.39 5.26
CA GLN A 55 -4.58 5.66 5.62
C GLN A 55 -4.31 6.71 4.53
N PRO A 56 -5.33 7.47 4.09
CA PRO A 56 -5.13 8.53 3.10
C PRO A 56 -4.26 9.63 3.71
N TYR A 57 -3.21 10.02 2.99
CA TYR A 57 -2.32 11.11 3.37
C TYR A 57 -2.25 12.11 2.22
N ALA A 58 -2.17 13.39 2.55
CA ALA A 58 -2.03 14.48 1.60
C ALA A 58 -1.28 15.65 2.23
N VAL A 59 -0.65 16.48 1.41
CA VAL A 59 -0.14 17.78 1.85
C VAL A 59 -1.31 18.69 2.27
N SER A 60 -1.04 19.68 3.12
CA SER A 60 -2.07 20.64 3.53
C SER A 60 -2.69 21.31 2.32
N LYS A 61 -4.03 21.34 2.25
CA LYS A 61 -4.78 22.00 1.16
C LYS A 61 -4.42 23.48 0.98
N LYS A 62 -3.90 24.12 2.02
CA LYS A 62 -3.52 25.55 2.03
C LYS A 62 -2.00 25.76 1.99
N ALA A 63 -1.20 24.71 1.82
CA ALA A 63 0.24 24.86 1.63
C ALA A 63 0.50 25.80 0.44
N GLY A 64 1.43 26.75 0.61
CA GLY A 64 1.75 27.76 -0.41
C GLY A 64 0.73 28.88 -0.63
N HIS A 65 -0.56 28.64 -0.33
CA HIS A 65 -1.64 29.60 -0.57
C HIS A 65 -1.86 30.65 0.53
N GLN A 66 -1.18 30.52 1.68
CA GLN A 66 -1.31 31.46 2.80
C GLN A 66 -0.47 32.74 2.63
N THR A 67 0.26 32.86 1.52
CA THR A 67 1.11 34.01 1.23
C THR A 67 0.47 34.85 0.13
N SER A 68 0.13 36.10 0.45
CA SER A 68 -0.26 37.07 -0.57
C SER A 68 0.94 37.35 -1.47
N ALA A 69 0.77 37.22 -2.78
CA ALA A 69 1.80 37.52 -3.75
C ALA A 69 1.16 37.90 -5.08
N GLU A 70 1.68 38.95 -5.71
CA GLU A 70 1.22 39.42 -7.01
C GLU A 70 2.39 39.56 -7.98
N SER A 71 2.13 39.36 -9.27
CA SER A 71 3.17 39.54 -10.29
C SER A 71 3.36 41.02 -10.58
N TRP A 72 4.61 41.46 -10.69
CA TRP A 72 4.94 42.83 -11.07
C TRP A 72 4.83 43.10 -12.57
N GLY A 73 4.46 42.10 -13.38
CA GLY A 73 4.38 42.24 -14.82
C GLY A 73 5.75 42.40 -15.49
N THR A 74 5.78 43.06 -16.65
CA THR A 74 6.99 43.31 -17.45
C THR A 74 7.62 44.67 -17.10
N GLY A 75 8.82 44.95 -17.62
CA GLY A 75 9.50 46.24 -17.39
C GLY A 75 10.38 46.27 -16.14
N ARG A 76 10.54 45.12 -15.48
CA ARG A 76 11.56 44.88 -14.46
C ARG A 76 12.46 43.74 -14.95
N ALA A 77 13.77 43.81 -14.73
CA ALA A 77 14.74 42.79 -15.17
C ALA A 77 14.66 41.49 -14.35
N VAL A 78 13.45 40.97 -14.16
CA VAL A 78 13.15 39.80 -13.33
C VAL A 78 11.98 39.01 -13.92
N SER A 79 11.89 37.72 -13.59
CA SER A 79 10.82 36.82 -14.07
C SER A 79 9.43 37.24 -13.59
N ARG A 80 8.40 36.86 -14.37
CA ARG A 80 6.97 37.20 -14.16
C ARG A 80 6.27 36.44 -13.02
N ILE A 81 7.03 35.82 -12.12
CA ILE A 81 6.50 35.05 -10.97
C ILE A 81 5.87 36.03 -9.96
N PRO A 82 4.78 35.65 -9.27
CA PRO A 82 4.24 36.43 -8.16
C PRO A 82 5.31 36.71 -7.08
N ARG A 83 5.23 37.86 -6.41
CA ARG A 83 6.18 38.26 -5.37
C ARG A 83 5.46 38.69 -4.11
N VAL A 84 6.06 38.36 -2.96
CA VAL A 84 5.54 38.77 -1.66
C VAL A 84 5.60 40.31 -1.56
N PRO A 85 4.47 40.99 -1.27
CA PRO A 85 4.41 42.44 -1.19
C PRO A 85 5.08 42.96 0.08
N GLY A 86 5.29 44.28 0.15
CA GLY A 86 5.93 44.96 1.27
C GLY A 86 7.42 45.24 1.04
N GLY A 87 8.13 45.63 2.11
CA GLY A 87 9.55 45.97 2.10
C GLY A 87 10.16 45.88 3.51
N GLY A 88 11.48 45.88 3.61
CA GLY A 88 12.20 45.85 4.89
C GLY A 88 12.39 44.46 5.52
N THR A 89 11.84 43.39 4.92
CA THR A 89 12.15 42.00 5.30
C THR A 89 12.89 41.30 4.17
N HIS A 90 13.70 40.30 4.52
CA HIS A 90 14.40 39.47 3.54
C HIS A 90 13.43 38.74 2.61
N ARG A 91 12.17 38.54 3.02
CA ARG A 91 11.16 37.80 2.26
C ARG A 91 10.45 38.65 1.20
N ALA A 92 10.39 39.97 1.37
CA ALA A 92 9.73 40.88 0.44
C ALA A 92 10.41 40.85 -0.95
N GLY A 93 9.61 40.86 -2.02
CA GLY A 93 10.10 40.83 -3.39
C GLY A 93 10.61 39.47 -3.88
N GLN A 94 10.63 38.44 -3.04
CA GLN A 94 10.93 37.06 -3.42
C GLN A 94 9.68 36.32 -3.91
N ALA A 95 9.90 35.23 -4.64
CA ALA A 95 8.80 34.34 -5.06
C ALA A 95 8.21 33.59 -3.85
N PRO A 96 6.87 33.47 -3.75
CA PRO A 96 6.22 32.62 -2.76
C PRO A 96 6.58 31.14 -3.00
N CYS A 97 6.67 30.35 -1.94
CA CYS A 97 6.88 28.91 -2.05
C CYS A 97 5.50 28.27 -2.16
N PHE A 98 5.14 27.79 -3.34
CA PHE A 98 3.98 26.93 -3.57
C PHE A 98 4.38 25.47 -3.45
#